data_AF-A0A0G0M9D2-F1
#
_entry.id   AF-A0A0G0M9D2-F1
#
_cell.length_a   1.000
_cell.length_b   1.000
_cell.length_c   1.000
_cell.angle_alpha   90.00
_cell.angle_beta   90.00
_cell.angle_gamma   90.00
#
_symmetry.space_group_name_H-M   'P 1'
#
loop_
_entity.id
_entity.type
_entity.pdbx_description
1 polymer ?
#
loop_
_entity_poly.entity_id
_entity_poly.type
_entity_poly.pdbx_seq_one_letter_code
_entity_poly.pdbx_strand_id
1 'polypeptide(L)'
;MSDITDQLDSLSTAIKSAGIPEELRSEIVLRLEQLKGLRDSPTFLPEFDRLNKYIDWILALPWNVRTEDMLDLNHAREVLDKNHYGLNEIKDRILEYMSVMRLKQDKGEGEDILRAPILCFVGLVGTGKTTIASSIAEAMGRNFARIPFGGMGDPLDLRGQSRMHPEAEPGKIIKALRSTKSKNCVILLDEIDRVTDEGRSSIMGVLVELLDPEQNRSFSDHYLDYPFDLSEVMFIATANNTHSISTAVLD
;
A
#
# COMPACT_ATOMS: atom_id res chain seq x y z
N MET A 1 -12.40 -20.23 -29.71
CA MET A 1 -13.73 -20.01 -29.08
C MET A 1 -13.98 -20.94 -27.88
N SER A 2 -13.57 -22.22 -27.89
CA SER A 2 -13.62 -23.05 -26.66
C SER A 2 -12.68 -22.51 -25.57
N ASP A 3 -11.44 -22.19 -25.96
CA ASP A 3 -10.39 -21.67 -25.08
C ASP A 3 -10.81 -20.47 -24.22
N ILE A 4 -11.52 -19.49 -24.81
CA ILE A 4 -12.02 -18.32 -24.08
C ILE A 4 -13.14 -18.68 -23.10
N THR A 5 -13.97 -19.66 -23.44
CA THR A 5 -15.05 -20.11 -22.54
C THR A 5 -14.44 -20.80 -21.32
N ASP A 6 -13.42 -21.64 -21.56
CA ASP A 6 -12.64 -22.32 -20.51
C ASP A 6 -11.91 -21.28 -19.62
N GLN A 7 -11.37 -20.22 -20.20
CA GLN A 7 -10.76 -19.11 -19.46
C GLN A 7 -11.77 -18.36 -18.58
N LEU A 8 -12.97 -18.06 -19.09
CA LEU A 8 -14.03 -17.41 -18.30
C LEU A 8 -14.47 -18.26 -17.10
N ASP A 9 -14.56 -19.58 -17.28
CA ASP A 9 -14.95 -20.49 -16.21
C ASP A 9 -13.82 -20.67 -15.19
N SER A 10 -12.56 -20.67 -15.64
CA SER A 10 -11.38 -20.62 -14.77
C SER A 10 -11.37 -19.35 -13.90
N LEU A 11 -11.60 -18.17 -14.49
CA LEU A 11 -11.70 -16.90 -13.76
C LEU A 11 -12.84 -16.90 -12.75
N SER A 12 -14.01 -17.43 -13.12
CA SER A 12 -15.15 -17.55 -12.20
C SER A 12 -14.81 -18.44 -10.99
N THR A 13 -14.08 -19.54 -11.22
CA THR A 13 -13.65 -20.46 -10.15
C THR A 13 -12.60 -19.81 -9.25
N ALA A 14 -11.64 -19.08 -9.82
CA ALA A 14 -10.62 -18.35 -9.07
C ALA A 14 -11.26 -17.29 -8.16
N ILE A 15 -12.20 -16.48 -8.67
CA ILE A 15 -12.90 -15.45 -7.90
C ILE A 15 -13.73 -16.03 -6.75
N LYS A 16 -14.39 -17.18 -6.97
CA LYS A 16 -15.20 -17.85 -5.92
C LYS A 16 -14.34 -18.43 -4.80
N SER A 17 -13.13 -18.89 -5.10
CA SER A 17 -12.21 -19.47 -4.12
C SER A 17 -11.31 -18.44 -3.45
N ALA A 18 -11.17 -17.25 -4.03
CA ALA A 18 -10.33 -16.19 -3.48
C ALA A 18 -10.94 -15.55 -2.23
N GLY A 19 -10.09 -15.25 -1.25
CA GLY A 19 -10.47 -14.52 -0.03
C GLY A 19 -10.64 -13.03 -0.27
N ILE A 20 -11.46 -12.64 -1.25
CA ILE A 20 -11.81 -11.23 -1.54
C ILE A 20 -13.14 -10.86 -0.86
N PRO A 21 -13.42 -9.57 -0.63
CA PRO A 21 -14.70 -9.11 -0.07
C PRO A 21 -15.92 -9.59 -0.87
N GLU A 22 -17.00 -9.95 -0.19
CA GLU A 22 -18.19 -10.55 -0.82
C GLU A 22 -18.90 -9.59 -1.79
N GLU A 23 -18.92 -8.30 -1.45
CA GLU A 23 -19.49 -7.26 -2.32
C GLU A 23 -18.70 -7.15 -3.63
N LEU A 24 -17.37 -7.07 -3.54
CA LEU A 24 -16.48 -7.03 -4.71
C LEU A 24 -16.58 -8.31 -5.54
N ARG A 25 -16.66 -9.48 -4.88
CA ARG A 25 -16.88 -10.77 -5.55
C ARG A 25 -18.18 -10.75 -6.34
N SER A 26 -19.27 -10.30 -5.74
CA SER A 26 -20.60 -10.23 -6.35
C SER A 26 -20.59 -9.31 -7.59
N GLU A 27 -19.93 -8.16 -7.50
CA GLU A 27 -19.78 -7.25 -8.64
C GLU A 27 -19.01 -7.90 -9.80
N ILE A 28 -17.87 -8.54 -9.51
CA ILE A 28 -17.05 -9.20 -10.54
C ILE A 28 -17.81 -10.36 -11.20
N VAL A 29 -18.53 -11.16 -10.41
CA VAL A 29 -19.35 -12.27 -10.94
C VAL A 29 -20.44 -11.75 -11.88
N LEU A 30 -21.15 -10.69 -11.50
CA LEU A 30 -22.15 -10.05 -12.35
C LEU A 30 -21.53 -9.53 -13.67
N ARG A 31 -20.36 -8.91 -13.60
CA ARG A 31 -19.63 -8.44 -14.79
C ARG A 31 -19.21 -9.60 -15.71
N LEU A 32 -18.76 -10.72 -15.16
CA LEU A 32 -18.45 -11.92 -15.93
C LEU A 32 -19.69 -12.49 -16.63
N GLU A 33 -20.86 -12.49 -15.98
CA GLU A 33 -22.12 -12.92 -16.59
C GLU A 33 -22.56 -12.00 -17.74
N GLN A 34 -22.46 -10.69 -17.56
CA GLN A 34 -22.71 -9.71 -18.62
C GLN A 34 -21.78 -9.93 -19.82
N LEU A 35 -20.50 -10.14 -19.56
CA LEU A 35 -19.50 -10.41 -20.60
C LEU A 35 -19.79 -11.71 -21.37
N LYS A 36 -20.27 -12.76 -20.69
CA LYS A 36 -20.74 -14.00 -21.33
C LYS A 36 -21.91 -13.74 -22.30
N GLY A 37 -22.81 -12.83 -21.96
CA GLY A 37 -23.92 -12.42 -22.82
C GLY A 37 -23.49 -11.63 -24.07
N LEU A 38 -22.32 -11.00 -24.04
CA LEU A 38 -21.76 -10.22 -25.15
C LEU A 38 -20.86 -11.03 -26.09
N ARG A 39 -20.83 -12.37 -25.97
CA ARG A 39 -19.90 -13.25 -26.69
C ARG A 39 -19.84 -13.02 -28.21
N ASP A 40 -20.97 -12.74 -28.84
CA ASP A 40 -21.06 -12.53 -30.29
C ASP A 40 -20.88 -11.06 -30.71
N SER A 41 -20.64 -10.16 -29.74
CA SER A 41 -20.37 -8.74 -29.97
C SER A 41 -18.92 -8.52 -30.44
N PRO A 42 -18.67 -7.59 -31.37
CA PRO A 42 -17.31 -7.15 -31.70
C PRO A 42 -16.58 -6.49 -30.52
N THR A 43 -17.29 -6.06 -29.47
CA THR A 43 -16.69 -5.47 -28.26
C THR A 43 -16.22 -6.50 -27.23
N PHE A 44 -16.51 -7.78 -27.43
CA PHE A 44 -16.23 -8.84 -26.48
C PHE A 44 -14.76 -8.93 -26.09
N LEU A 45 -13.84 -9.00 -27.06
CA LEU A 45 -12.41 -9.18 -26.79
C LEU A 45 -11.80 -8.01 -25.97
N PRO A 46 -11.99 -6.73 -26.35
CA PRO A 46 -11.53 -5.61 -25.52
C PRO A 46 -12.12 -5.55 -24.11
N GLU A 47 -13.37 -5.98 -23.93
CA GLU A 47 -14.01 -6.03 -22.61
C GLU A 47 -13.46 -7.20 -21.77
N PHE A 48 -13.24 -8.36 -22.40
CA PHE A 48 -12.61 -9.51 -21.76
C PHE A 48 -11.20 -9.19 -21.30
N ASP A 49 -10.36 -8.61 -22.16
CA ASP A 49 -8.98 -8.28 -21.80
C ASP A 49 -8.92 -7.28 -20.63
N ARG A 50 -9.81 -6.28 -20.61
CA ARG A 50 -9.91 -5.32 -19.50
C ARG A 50 -10.35 -5.98 -18.20
N LEU A 51 -11.40 -6.80 -18.26
CA LEU A 51 -11.91 -7.50 -17.08
C LEU A 51 -10.91 -8.54 -16.55
N ASN A 52 -10.22 -9.26 -17.44
CA ASN A 52 -9.20 -10.23 -17.07
C ASN A 52 -8.02 -9.56 -16.36
N LYS A 53 -7.51 -8.43 -16.89
CA LYS A 53 -6.47 -7.63 -16.21
C LYS A 53 -6.93 -7.14 -14.85
N TYR A 54 -8.17 -6.66 -14.76
CA TYR A 54 -8.75 -6.23 -13.48
C TYR A 54 -8.80 -7.38 -12.47
N ILE A 55 -9.31 -8.55 -12.87
CA ILE A 55 -9.37 -9.74 -12.01
C ILE A 55 -7.97 -10.19 -11.57
N ASP A 56 -6.96 -10.16 -12.46
CA ASP A 56 -5.57 -10.45 -12.10
C ASP A 56 -5.05 -9.53 -10.98
N TRP A 57 -5.32 -8.22 -11.07
CA TRP A 57 -5.02 -7.28 -10.00
C TRP A 57 -5.74 -7.63 -8.70
N ILE A 58 -7.06 -7.86 -8.76
CA ILE A 58 -7.86 -8.22 -7.58
C ILE A 58 -7.32 -9.47 -6.89
N LEU A 59 -7.04 -10.54 -7.64
CA LEU A 59 -6.58 -11.81 -7.10
C LEU A 59 -5.16 -11.73 -6.53
N ALA A 60 -4.32 -10.83 -7.04
CA ALA A 60 -2.94 -10.67 -6.59
C ALA A 60 -2.81 -9.83 -5.32
N LEU A 61 -3.86 -9.14 -4.88
CA LEU A 61 -3.81 -8.28 -3.69
C LEU A 61 -3.94 -9.08 -2.38
N PRO A 62 -3.23 -8.67 -1.31
CA PRO A 62 -3.23 -9.37 -0.03
C PRO A 62 -4.44 -8.98 0.83
N TRP A 63 -5.66 -9.31 0.41
CA TRP A 63 -6.88 -8.97 1.15
C TRP A 63 -6.91 -9.49 2.58
N ASN A 64 -6.39 -10.70 2.77
CA ASN A 64 -6.41 -11.42 4.05
C ASN A 64 -5.05 -12.03 4.42
N VAL A 65 -4.01 -11.75 3.64
CA VAL A 65 -2.67 -12.33 3.81
C VAL A 65 -1.80 -11.35 4.59
N ARG A 66 -1.14 -11.83 5.64
CA ARG A 66 -0.29 -11.03 6.54
C ARG A 66 1.02 -11.76 6.79
N THR A 67 2.07 -11.00 7.04
CA THR A 67 3.31 -11.49 7.68
C THR A 67 3.09 -11.63 9.18
N GLU A 68 3.81 -12.54 9.82
CA GLU A 68 3.83 -12.64 11.28
C GLU A 68 4.67 -11.50 11.86
N ASP A 69 4.07 -10.69 12.73
CA ASP A 69 4.76 -9.55 13.36
C ASP A 69 5.77 -10.03 14.41
N MET A 70 7.01 -9.56 14.30
CA MET A 70 8.07 -9.78 15.28
C MET A 70 8.32 -8.51 16.10
N LEU A 71 7.66 -8.37 17.25
CA LEU A 71 7.82 -7.21 18.15
C LEU A 71 8.77 -7.48 19.32
N ASP A 72 9.87 -8.19 19.08
CA ASP A 72 10.94 -8.38 20.06
C ASP A 72 11.94 -7.21 19.99
N LEU A 73 11.97 -6.40 21.06
CA LEU A 73 12.83 -5.21 21.16
C LEU A 73 14.32 -5.55 21.19
N ASN A 74 14.70 -6.72 21.73
CA ASN A 74 16.10 -7.15 21.73
C ASN A 74 16.55 -7.51 20.32
N HIS A 75 15.73 -8.30 19.62
CA HIS A 75 15.97 -8.62 18.21
C HIS A 75 16.02 -7.35 17.35
N ALA A 76 15.07 -6.44 17.54
CA ALA A 76 15.04 -5.18 16.79
C ALA A 76 16.30 -4.35 17.02
N ARG A 77 16.79 -4.27 18.26
CA ARG A 77 18.05 -3.59 18.58
C ARG A 77 19.24 -4.25 17.87
N GLU A 78 19.32 -5.57 17.88
CA GLU A 78 20.39 -6.32 17.18
C GLU A 78 20.39 -6.04 15.67
N VAL A 79 19.23 -6.06 15.02
CA VAL A 79 19.09 -5.75 13.59
C VAL A 79 19.51 -4.31 13.30
N LEU A 80 19.04 -3.35 14.11
CA LEU A 80 19.39 -1.94 13.95
C LEU A 80 20.90 -1.68 14.17
N ASP A 81 21.51 -2.32 15.17
CA ASP A 81 22.94 -2.19 15.47
C ASP A 81 23.83 -2.85 14.41
N LYS A 82 23.39 -3.98 13.85
CA LYS A 82 24.05 -4.65 12.74
C LYS A 82 24.04 -3.80 11.47
N ASN A 83 22.90 -3.20 11.15
CA ASN A 83 22.71 -2.50 9.87
C ASN A 83 23.18 -1.03 9.91
N HIS A 84 23.21 -0.40 11.09
CA HIS A 84 23.54 1.02 11.24
C HIS A 84 24.54 1.25 12.37
N TYR A 85 25.69 1.85 12.06
CA TYR A 85 26.66 2.25 13.10
C TYR A 85 26.22 3.56 13.78
N GLY A 86 26.30 3.62 15.12
CA GLY A 86 25.90 4.80 15.89
C GLY A 86 24.38 5.01 15.89
N LEU A 87 23.92 6.26 15.74
CA LEU A 87 22.49 6.64 15.69
C LEU A 87 21.68 6.19 16.92
N ASN A 88 22.32 6.11 18.10
CA ASN A 88 21.72 5.56 19.32
C ASN A 88 20.37 6.22 19.65
N GLU A 89 20.30 7.55 19.60
CA GLU A 89 19.05 8.28 19.86
C GLU A 89 17.93 7.89 18.88
N ILE A 90 18.26 7.71 17.59
CA ILE A 90 17.27 7.32 16.57
C ILE A 90 16.82 5.87 16.81
N LYS A 91 17.75 4.97 17.10
CA LYS A 91 17.45 3.58 17.40
C LYS A 91 16.58 3.45 18.65
N ASP A 92 16.89 4.20 19.70
CA ASP A 92 16.09 4.20 20.92
C ASP A 92 14.66 4.73 20.65
N ARG A 93 14.49 5.77 19.81
CA ARG A 93 13.15 6.21 19.36
C ARG A 93 12.39 5.15 18.59
N ILE A 94 13.05 4.40 17.71
CA ILE A 94 12.43 3.28 16.99
C ILE A 94 11.99 2.19 17.96
N LEU A 95 12.83 1.85 18.95
CA LEU A 95 12.49 0.86 19.96
C LEU A 95 11.36 1.32 20.87
N GLU A 96 11.30 2.61 21.25
CA GLU A 96 10.17 3.20 21.95
C GLU A 96 8.87 3.06 21.13
N TYR A 97 8.92 3.36 19.83
CA TYR A 97 7.79 3.20 18.93
C TYR A 97 7.30 1.74 18.88
N MET A 98 8.21 0.79 18.67
CA MET A 98 7.89 -0.65 18.68
C MET A 98 7.36 -1.12 20.04
N SER A 99 7.84 -0.53 21.14
CA SER A 99 7.35 -0.84 22.49
C SER A 99 5.88 -0.45 22.66
N VAL A 100 5.49 0.72 22.14
CA VAL A 100 4.09 1.16 22.13
C VAL A 100 3.22 0.22 21.30
N MET A 101 3.71 -0.20 20.12
CA MET A 101 2.99 -1.18 19.28
C MET A 101 2.78 -2.51 20.01
N ARG A 102 3.82 -3.04 20.66
CA ARG A 102 3.74 -4.27 21.45
C ARG A 102 2.72 -4.16 22.58
N LEU A 103 2.73 -3.06 23.32
CA LEU A 103 1.77 -2.82 24.41
C LEU A 103 0.33 -2.80 23.91
N LYS A 104 0.06 -2.19 22.75
CA LYS A 104 -1.28 -2.18 22.15
C LYS A 104 -1.70 -3.58 21.67
N GLN A 105 -0.77 -4.33 21.08
CA GLN A 105 -1.01 -5.73 20.70
C GLN A 105 -1.37 -6.60 21.91
N ASP A 106 -0.61 -6.49 23.00
CA ASP A 106 -0.83 -7.25 24.24
C ASP A 106 -2.18 -6.92 24.90
N LYS A 107 -2.67 -5.69 24.73
CA LYS A 107 -3.99 -5.25 25.22
C LYS A 107 -5.17 -5.70 24.34
N GLY A 108 -4.91 -6.34 23.21
CA GLY A 108 -5.95 -6.70 22.24
C GLY A 108 -6.50 -5.49 21.48
N GLU A 109 -5.85 -4.33 21.55
CA GLU A 109 -6.17 -3.11 20.80
C GLU A 109 -5.61 -3.21 19.37
N GLY A 110 -5.73 -4.39 18.74
CA GLY A 110 -5.09 -4.75 17.49
C GLY A 110 -5.38 -3.80 16.33
N GLU A 111 -6.64 -3.35 16.23
CA GLU A 111 -7.06 -2.38 15.23
C GLU A 111 -6.52 -0.96 15.48
N ASP A 112 -6.13 -0.65 16.73
CA ASP A 112 -5.63 0.66 17.16
C ASP A 112 -4.09 0.72 17.25
N ILE A 113 -3.39 -0.40 16.96
CA ILE A 113 -1.91 -0.48 16.97
C ILE A 113 -1.32 0.62 16.08
N LEU A 114 -1.92 0.87 14.92
CA LEU A 114 -1.41 1.78 13.89
C LEU A 114 -2.05 3.18 13.91
N ARG A 115 -2.85 3.51 14.93
CA ARG A 115 -3.17 4.91 15.28
C ARG A 115 -1.97 5.67 15.88
N ALA A 116 -0.81 5.03 15.99
CA ALA A 116 0.41 5.69 16.45
C ALA A 116 0.90 6.64 15.32
N PRO A 117 1.34 7.87 15.65
CA PRO A 117 1.88 8.80 14.67
C PRO A 117 2.97 8.15 13.81
N ILE A 118 2.95 8.43 12.51
CA ILE A 118 3.91 7.85 11.58
C ILE A 118 5.33 8.35 11.84
N LEU A 119 6.31 7.46 11.68
CA LEU A 119 7.72 7.83 11.76
C LEU A 119 8.12 8.63 10.52
N CYS A 120 8.58 9.86 10.71
CA CYS A 120 9.16 10.70 9.66
C CYS A 120 10.63 11.00 9.96
N PHE A 121 11.53 10.50 9.12
CA PHE A 121 12.96 10.76 9.22
C PHE A 121 13.33 12.01 8.42
N VAL A 122 13.82 13.04 9.10
CA VAL A 122 14.23 14.30 8.49
C VAL A 122 15.74 14.50 8.64
N GLY A 123 16.43 14.80 7.54
CA GLY A 123 17.87 15.08 7.55
C GLY A 123 18.48 15.13 6.17
N LEU A 124 19.75 15.52 6.06
CA LEU A 124 20.43 15.66 4.77
C LEU A 124 20.46 14.34 3.96
N VAL A 125 20.70 14.45 2.65
CA VAL A 125 20.88 13.29 1.76
C VAL A 125 22.08 12.46 2.23
N GLY A 126 21.97 11.13 2.14
CA GLY A 126 23.07 10.22 2.50
C GLY A 126 23.19 9.88 3.99
N THR A 127 22.27 10.35 4.84
CA THR A 127 22.25 10.08 6.30
C THR A 127 21.65 8.73 6.69
N GLY A 128 21.29 7.87 5.72
CA GLY A 128 20.77 6.52 6.01
C GLY A 128 19.26 6.45 6.33
N LYS A 129 18.48 7.49 6.02
CA LYS A 129 17.01 7.51 6.28
C LYS A 129 16.28 6.32 5.63
N THR A 130 16.53 6.09 4.35
CA THR A 130 15.93 4.99 3.58
C THR A 130 16.35 3.62 4.12
N THR A 131 17.61 3.46 4.52
CA THR A 131 18.16 2.17 5.01
C THR A 131 17.69 1.85 6.43
N ILE A 132 17.43 2.87 7.25
CA ILE A 132 16.77 2.69 8.56
C ILE A 132 15.36 2.15 8.37
N ALA A 133 14.56 2.71 7.46
CA ALA A 133 13.19 2.26 7.24
C ALA A 133 13.12 0.78 6.79
N SER A 134 14.03 0.34 5.93
CA SER A 134 14.10 -1.08 5.54
C SER A 134 14.54 -1.98 6.70
N SER A 135 15.40 -1.48 7.60
CA SER A 135 15.82 -2.23 8.79
C SER A 135 14.72 -2.34 9.85
N ILE A 136 13.84 -1.35 9.94
CA ILE A 136 12.62 -1.42 10.77
C ILE A 136 11.72 -2.55 10.26
N ALA A 137 11.50 -2.62 8.94
CA ALA A 137 10.71 -3.69 8.35
C ALA A 137 11.33 -5.08 8.59
N GLU A 138 12.65 -5.20 8.43
CA GLU A 138 13.42 -6.43 8.75
C GLU A 138 13.25 -6.83 10.22
N ALA A 139 13.46 -5.90 11.15
CA ALA A 139 13.32 -6.12 12.59
C ALA A 139 11.90 -6.55 12.99
N MET A 140 10.88 -6.08 12.26
CA MET A 140 9.48 -6.42 12.51
C MET A 140 9.00 -7.67 11.78
N GLY A 141 9.83 -8.30 10.94
CA GLY A 141 9.42 -9.42 10.10
C GLY A 141 8.38 -9.06 9.02
N ARG A 142 8.26 -7.77 8.67
CA ARG A 142 7.26 -7.27 7.71
C ARG A 142 7.88 -7.09 6.32
N ASN A 143 7.09 -7.38 5.29
CA ASN A 143 7.51 -7.13 3.91
C ASN A 143 7.62 -5.62 3.65
N PHE A 144 8.58 -5.22 2.83
CA PHE A 144 8.95 -3.82 2.62
C PHE A 144 8.74 -3.39 1.16
N ALA A 145 8.16 -2.21 0.97
CA ALA A 145 8.13 -1.50 -0.31
C ALA A 145 8.58 -0.06 -0.15
N ARG A 146 9.11 0.52 -1.23
CA ARG A 146 9.55 1.91 -1.31
C ARG A 146 8.83 2.62 -2.44
N ILE A 147 8.30 3.79 -2.16
CA ILE A 147 7.66 4.70 -3.11
C ILE A 147 8.45 6.01 -3.09
N PRO A 148 9.27 6.29 -4.12
CA PRO A 148 9.98 7.56 -4.23
C PRO A 148 9.04 8.68 -4.71
N PHE A 149 9.11 9.83 -4.04
CA PHE A 149 8.36 11.04 -4.35
C PHE A 149 9.15 12.08 -5.16
N GLY A 150 10.47 11.88 -5.30
CA GLY A 150 11.33 12.76 -6.10
C GLY A 150 10.82 12.94 -7.53
N GLY A 151 10.42 14.17 -7.86
CA GLY A 151 9.88 14.53 -9.18
C GLY A 151 8.44 14.11 -9.42
N MET A 152 7.72 13.59 -8.41
CA MET A 152 6.31 13.25 -8.54
C MET A 152 5.47 14.54 -8.64
N GLY A 153 4.64 14.63 -9.68
CA GLY A 153 3.82 15.82 -9.95
C GLY A 153 2.33 15.55 -10.14
N ASP A 154 1.89 14.29 -10.10
CA ASP A 154 0.49 13.92 -10.31
C ASP A 154 0.01 12.97 -9.18
N PRO A 155 -1.10 13.26 -8.48
CA PRO A 155 -1.67 12.36 -7.47
C PRO A 155 -2.10 10.99 -8.04
N LEU A 156 -2.35 10.89 -9.35
CA LEU A 156 -2.66 9.62 -10.03
C LEU A 156 -1.50 8.63 -9.95
N ASP A 157 -0.25 9.09 -9.75
CA ASP A 157 0.86 8.18 -9.46
C ASP A 157 0.62 7.36 -8.18
N LEU A 158 -0.08 7.92 -7.19
CA LEU A 158 -0.33 7.25 -5.91
C LEU A 158 -1.62 6.42 -5.93
N ARG A 159 -2.69 6.93 -6.57
CA ARG A 159 -4.04 6.34 -6.55
C ARG A 159 -4.57 5.82 -7.90
N GLY A 160 -3.75 5.79 -8.93
CA GLY A 160 -4.10 5.19 -10.22
C GLY A 160 -5.08 6.01 -11.05
N GLN A 161 -5.40 5.48 -12.23
CA GLN A 161 -6.38 6.05 -13.17
C GLN A 161 -7.59 5.13 -13.31
N SER A 162 -8.76 5.70 -13.62
CA SER A 162 -9.96 4.90 -13.86
C SER A 162 -9.70 3.82 -14.93
N ARG A 163 -10.08 2.57 -14.63
CA ARG A 163 -9.96 1.43 -15.56
C ARG A 163 -10.70 1.60 -16.90
N MET A 164 -11.52 2.65 -17.02
CA MET A 164 -12.16 3.05 -18.27
C MET A 164 -11.16 3.62 -19.29
N HIS A 165 -9.98 4.10 -18.86
CA HIS A 165 -8.91 4.52 -19.76
C HIS A 165 -8.14 3.31 -20.32
N PRO A 166 -7.79 3.29 -21.62
CA PRO A 166 -7.16 2.12 -22.25
C PRO A 166 -5.81 1.68 -21.64
N GLU A 167 -5.06 2.63 -21.10
CA GLU A 167 -3.72 2.41 -20.51
C GLU A 167 -3.73 2.62 -18.99
N ALA A 168 -4.90 2.56 -18.37
CA ALA A 168 -5.01 2.74 -16.93
C ALA A 168 -4.25 1.64 -16.18
N GLU A 169 -3.56 2.05 -15.12
CA GLU A 169 -2.95 1.16 -14.16
C GLU A 169 -3.31 1.61 -12.73
N PRO A 170 -3.24 0.69 -11.75
CA PRO A 170 -3.28 1.08 -10.35
C PRO A 170 -2.14 2.02 -9.97
N GLY A 171 -2.36 2.79 -8.93
CA GLY A 171 -1.37 3.65 -8.32
C GLY A 171 -0.28 2.88 -7.60
N LYS A 172 0.78 3.60 -7.23
CA LYS A 172 1.97 3.07 -6.55
C LYS A 172 1.62 2.39 -5.20
N ILE A 173 0.52 2.78 -4.54
CA ILE A 173 0.06 2.17 -3.29
C ILE A 173 -0.42 0.73 -3.53
N ILE A 174 -1.35 0.52 -4.46
CA ILE A 174 -1.85 -0.82 -4.82
C ILE A 174 -0.73 -1.68 -5.42
N LYS A 175 0.15 -1.07 -6.23
CA LYS A 175 1.35 -1.74 -6.76
C LYS A 175 2.30 -2.22 -5.65
N ALA A 176 2.48 -1.42 -4.59
CA ALA A 176 3.27 -1.80 -3.43
C ALA A 176 2.64 -2.99 -2.69
N LEU A 177 1.33 -2.97 -2.43
CA LEU A 177 0.62 -4.10 -1.81
C LEU A 177 0.74 -5.40 -2.62
N ARG A 178 0.60 -5.31 -3.95
CA ARG A 178 0.79 -6.46 -4.84
C ARG A 178 2.22 -7.00 -4.78
N SER A 179 3.22 -6.14 -4.72
CA SER A 179 4.62 -6.56 -4.71
C SER A 179 5.05 -7.15 -3.36
N THR A 180 4.58 -6.57 -2.26
CA THR A 180 4.84 -7.07 -0.90
C THR A 180 4.02 -8.31 -0.56
N LYS A 181 2.86 -8.52 -1.22
CA LYS A 181 1.96 -9.67 -0.97
C LYS A 181 1.54 -9.81 0.49
N SER A 182 1.49 -8.69 1.23
CA SER A 182 1.12 -8.67 2.64
C SER A 182 0.32 -7.41 2.97
N LYS A 183 -0.76 -7.57 3.73
CA LYS A 183 -1.64 -6.47 4.17
C LYS A 183 -0.97 -5.58 5.22
N ASN A 184 -0.12 -6.15 6.07
CA ASN A 184 0.59 -5.44 7.14
C ASN A 184 2.02 -5.02 6.74
N CYS A 185 2.29 -4.79 5.44
CA CYS A 185 3.61 -4.41 4.97
C CYS A 185 4.06 -3.03 5.48
N VAL A 186 5.37 -2.78 5.43
CA VAL A 186 5.96 -1.45 5.62
C VAL A 186 6.10 -0.77 4.26
N ILE A 187 5.54 0.43 4.11
CA ILE A 187 5.69 1.26 2.92
C ILE A 187 6.49 2.52 3.27
N LEU A 188 7.67 2.65 2.68
CA LEU A 188 8.46 3.86 2.75
C LEU A 188 8.01 4.88 1.70
N LEU A 189 7.51 6.03 2.16
CA LEU A 189 7.26 7.23 1.36
C LEU A 189 8.53 8.07 1.37
N ASP A 190 9.35 7.90 0.34
CA ASP A 190 10.72 8.41 0.34
C ASP A 190 10.83 9.77 -0.35
N GLU A 191 11.46 10.73 0.33
CA GLU A 191 11.65 12.11 -0.12
C GLU A 191 10.36 12.86 -0.43
N ILE A 192 9.39 12.83 0.50
CA ILE A 192 8.08 13.49 0.32
C ILE A 192 8.21 15.02 0.12
N ASP A 193 9.35 15.61 0.49
CA ASP A 193 9.68 17.03 0.26
C ASP A 193 10.08 17.35 -1.19
N ARG A 194 10.32 16.34 -2.04
CA ARG A 194 10.87 16.47 -3.41
C ARG A 194 9.83 16.34 -4.53
N VAL A 195 8.55 16.52 -4.23
CA VAL A 195 7.47 16.62 -5.21
C VAL A 195 7.60 17.89 -6.07
N THR A 196 7.01 17.90 -7.27
CA THR A 196 6.98 19.12 -8.11
C THR A 196 6.12 20.19 -7.46
N ASP A 197 6.39 21.46 -7.75
CA ASP A 197 5.62 22.58 -7.19
C ASP A 197 4.14 22.52 -7.64
N GLU A 198 3.89 22.14 -8.90
CA GLU A 198 2.55 22.06 -9.48
C GLU A 198 1.71 20.95 -8.84
N GLY A 199 2.33 19.80 -8.55
CA GLY A 199 1.67 18.63 -7.98
C GLY A 199 1.61 18.63 -6.46
N ARG A 200 2.35 19.52 -5.78
CA ARG A 200 2.54 19.48 -4.32
C ARG A 200 1.22 19.42 -3.56
N SER A 201 0.31 20.36 -3.83
CA SER A 201 -0.95 20.47 -3.08
C SER A 201 -1.80 19.21 -3.18
N SER A 202 -1.95 18.67 -4.39
CA SER A 202 -2.75 17.47 -4.64
C SER A 202 -2.09 16.21 -4.08
N ILE A 203 -0.77 16.07 -4.19
CA ILE A 203 -0.03 14.94 -3.62
C ILE A 203 -0.09 14.96 -2.08
N MET A 204 0.08 16.13 -1.46
CA MET A 204 -0.06 16.26 -0.01
C MET A 204 -1.48 15.91 0.45
N GLY A 205 -2.51 16.27 -0.32
CA GLY A 205 -3.88 15.81 -0.06
C GLY A 205 -4.02 14.29 -0.06
N VAL A 206 -3.35 13.58 -0.98
CA VAL A 206 -3.30 12.12 -0.96
C VAL A 206 -2.57 11.58 0.27
N LEU A 207 -1.48 12.23 0.67
CA LEU A 207 -0.74 11.83 1.88
C LEU A 207 -1.60 11.97 3.14
N VAL A 208 -2.40 13.03 3.28
CA VAL A 208 -3.34 13.15 4.40
C VAL A 208 -4.30 11.95 4.45
N GLU A 209 -4.90 11.58 3.32
CA GLU A 209 -5.80 10.42 3.24
C GLU A 209 -5.11 9.08 3.59
N LEU A 210 -3.86 8.90 3.15
CA LEU A 210 -3.08 7.68 3.42
C LEU A 210 -2.62 7.57 4.88
N LEU A 211 -2.22 8.69 5.47
CA LEU A 211 -1.59 8.74 6.77
C LEU A 211 -2.58 8.91 7.92
N ASP A 212 -3.80 9.37 7.63
CA ASP A 212 -4.90 9.44 8.60
C ASP A 212 -5.52 8.05 8.83
N PRO A 213 -5.44 7.50 10.08
CA PRO A 213 -6.05 6.21 10.42
C PRO A 213 -7.58 6.14 10.26
N GLU A 214 -8.27 7.29 10.24
CA GLU A 214 -9.72 7.33 10.03
C GLU A 214 -10.08 7.18 8.54
N GLN A 215 -9.23 7.69 7.65
CA GLN A 215 -9.48 7.69 6.20
C GLN A 215 -8.87 6.48 5.49
N ASN A 216 -7.72 6.00 5.94
CA ASN A 216 -6.96 4.96 5.23
C ASN A 216 -7.61 3.57 5.25
N ARG A 217 -8.62 3.33 6.09
CA ARG A 217 -9.44 2.10 6.13
C ARG A 217 -10.26 1.88 4.85
N SER A 218 -10.48 2.95 4.09
CA SER A 218 -11.26 2.92 2.85
C SER A 218 -10.56 3.67 1.73
N PHE A 219 -9.24 3.54 1.63
CA PHE A 219 -8.46 4.18 0.57
C PHE A 219 -8.97 3.74 -0.81
N SER A 220 -9.24 4.71 -1.68
CA SER A 220 -9.79 4.45 -3.01
C SER A 220 -8.74 4.72 -4.10
N ASP A 221 -8.25 3.63 -4.70
CA ASP A 221 -7.51 3.70 -5.95
C ASP A 221 -8.50 3.72 -7.13
N HIS A 222 -8.36 4.68 -8.04
CA HIS A 222 -9.29 4.88 -9.15
C HIS A 222 -9.34 3.70 -10.12
N TYR A 223 -8.25 2.94 -10.25
CA TYR A 223 -8.25 1.74 -11.08
C TYR A 223 -9.06 0.63 -10.41
N LEU A 224 -8.80 0.43 -9.11
CA LEU A 224 -9.45 -0.57 -8.30
C LEU A 224 -10.95 -0.27 -8.14
N ASP A 225 -11.31 0.99 -7.93
CA ASP A 225 -12.69 1.49 -7.78
C ASP A 225 -13.47 0.70 -6.71
N TYR A 226 -12.74 0.24 -5.70
CA TYR A 226 -13.24 -0.45 -4.53
C TYR A 226 -12.32 -0.08 -3.36
N PRO A 227 -12.87 0.25 -2.17
CA PRO A 227 -12.06 0.65 -1.04
C PRO A 227 -11.12 -0.47 -0.60
N PHE A 228 -9.84 -0.13 -0.43
CA PHE A 228 -8.85 -1.03 0.14
C PHE A 228 -8.45 -0.55 1.54
N ASP A 229 -8.45 -1.47 2.50
CA ASP A 229 -8.11 -1.18 3.89
C ASP A 229 -6.59 -1.17 4.08
N LEU A 230 -6.04 0.03 4.28
CA LEU A 230 -4.61 0.27 4.54
C LEU A 230 -4.29 0.41 6.03
N SER A 231 -5.25 0.22 6.94
CA SER A 231 -5.02 0.45 8.38
C SER A 231 -3.94 -0.42 9.00
N GLU A 232 -3.59 -1.54 8.34
CA GLU A 232 -2.53 -2.45 8.79
C GLU A 232 -1.15 -2.13 8.20
N VAL A 233 -1.11 -1.28 7.17
CA VAL A 233 0.13 -0.83 6.53
C VAL A 233 0.85 0.12 7.48
N MET A 234 2.13 -0.15 7.71
CA MET A 234 2.99 0.80 8.43
C MET A 234 3.65 1.74 7.42
N PHE A 235 3.18 2.98 7.37
CA PHE A 235 3.86 4.02 6.60
C PHE A 235 5.07 4.55 7.37
N ILE A 236 6.17 4.80 6.65
CA ILE A 236 7.34 5.52 7.13
C ILE A 236 7.66 6.59 6.10
N ALA A 237 7.88 7.83 6.53
CA ALA A 237 8.23 8.93 5.63
C ALA A 237 9.71 9.32 5.77
N THR A 238 10.30 9.82 4.67
CA THR A 238 11.58 10.53 4.73
C THR A 238 11.47 11.89 4.07
N ALA A 239 12.23 12.84 4.58
CA ALA A 239 12.38 14.16 3.98
C ALA A 239 13.78 14.74 4.21
N ASN A 240 14.20 15.68 3.37
CA ASN A 240 15.42 16.44 3.64
C ASN A 240 15.18 17.63 4.56
N ASN A 241 14.00 18.24 4.45
CA ASN A 241 13.51 19.31 5.31
C ASN A 241 11.97 19.27 5.32
N THR A 242 11.34 20.03 6.21
CA THR A 242 9.88 20.07 6.36
C THR A 242 9.22 21.27 5.67
N HIS A 243 9.99 22.15 5.01
CA HIS A 243 9.46 23.42 4.49
C HIS A 243 8.44 23.26 3.37
N SER A 244 8.59 22.22 2.54
CA SER A 244 7.69 21.93 1.40
C SER A 244 6.59 20.92 1.73
N ILE A 245 6.50 20.47 2.98
CA ILE A 245 5.48 19.52 3.45
C ILE A 245 4.32 20.35 4.04
N SER A 246 3.08 20.01 3.69
CA SER A 246 1.92 20.72 4.25
C SER A 246 1.80 20.45 5.76
N THR A 247 1.33 21.44 6.51
CA THR A 247 1.10 21.29 7.96
C THR A 247 0.15 20.12 8.26
N ALA A 248 -0.88 19.93 7.43
CA ALA A 248 -1.82 18.82 7.58
C ALA A 248 -1.21 17.41 7.42
N VAL A 249 -0.02 17.30 6.80
CA VAL A 249 0.72 16.03 6.70
C VAL A 249 1.71 15.87 7.87
N LEU A 250 2.13 16.98 8.49
CA LEU A 250 3.02 16.97 9.65
C LEU A 250 2.27 16.77 10.98
N ASP A 251 1.03 17.26 11.05
CA ASP A 251 0.10 17.09 12.17
C ASP A 251 -0.52 15.69 12.18
#